data_AF-A0A3D8VTT2-F1
#
_entry.id   AF-A0A3D8VTT2-F1
#
_cell.length_a   1.000
_cell.length_b   1.000
_cell.length_c   1.000
_cell.angle_alpha   90.00
_cell.angle_beta   90.00
_cell.angle_gamma   90.00
#
_symmetry.space_group_name_H-M   'P 1'
#
loop_
_entity.id
_entity.type
_entity.pdbx_description
1 polymer ?
#
loop_
_entity_poly.entity_id
_entity_poly.type
_entity_poly.pdbx_seq_one_letter_code
_entity_poly.pdbx_strand_id
1 'polypeptide(L)'
;MEAYVKPLKRDILQSFDPHAEAPQTASENAFHIGAGENRTEACLRALQKAVENVWKIQDHHKVKKARKITLNKIEDEHCRYYWQVLKTMDKEPELAISEDGFGFPVVWVKTLNSKWRGTIALDQTLAVRQALLLLVMEQQNHGLPSAYSFLSCSQLYFENESPDVFDLPSMEAEDNQKLLRSAVAQLEKRRNKPSFVKISMDPFERDGMIELYGVWVDKEESQ
;
A
#
# COMPACT_ATOMS: atom_id res chain seq x y z
N MET A 1 4.97 -12.90 -15.70
CA MET A 1 5.29 -13.02 -14.26
C MET A 1 4.14 -13.62 -13.44
N GLU A 2 2.86 -13.37 -13.78
CA GLU A 2 1.70 -13.95 -13.06
C GLU A 2 1.55 -15.48 -13.12
N ALA A 3 2.11 -16.14 -14.14
CA ALA A 3 1.96 -17.58 -14.35
C ALA A 3 2.59 -18.46 -13.25
N TYR A 4 3.62 -17.95 -12.56
CA TYR A 4 4.32 -18.69 -11.48
C TYR A 4 3.74 -18.39 -10.09
N VAL A 5 3.02 -17.29 -9.91
CA VAL A 5 2.49 -16.88 -8.60
C VAL A 5 1.20 -17.62 -8.24
N LYS A 6 0.36 -17.94 -9.24
CA LYS A 6 -0.90 -18.67 -9.00
C LYS A 6 -0.68 -20.09 -8.46
N PRO A 7 0.23 -20.92 -9.03
CA PRO A 7 0.53 -22.23 -8.46
C PRO A 7 1.04 -22.14 -7.02
N LEU A 8 2.01 -21.25 -6.76
CA LEU A 8 2.59 -21.10 -5.43
C LEU A 8 1.57 -20.64 -4.38
N LYS A 9 0.68 -19.72 -4.74
CA LYS A 9 -0.38 -19.25 -3.82
C LYS A 9 -1.37 -20.38 -3.50
N ARG A 10 -1.68 -21.23 -4.48
CA ARG A 10 -2.52 -22.41 -4.29
C ARG A 10 -1.82 -23.44 -3.41
N ASP A 11 -0.54 -23.71 -3.63
CA ASP A 11 0.24 -24.66 -2.82
C ASP A 11 0.34 -24.17 -1.36
N ILE A 12 0.51 -22.86 -1.14
CA ILE A 12 0.47 -22.24 0.19
C ILE A 12 -0.91 -22.38 0.83
N LEU A 13 -1.99 -22.15 0.08
CA LEU A 13 -3.35 -22.32 0.57
C LEU A 13 -3.66 -23.79 0.93
N GLN A 14 -3.04 -24.73 0.24
CA GLN A 14 -3.16 -26.17 0.48
C GLN A 14 -2.23 -26.67 1.60
N SER A 15 -1.19 -25.93 1.96
CA SER A 15 -0.27 -26.27 3.06
C SER A 15 -0.73 -25.76 4.43
N PHE A 16 -1.80 -24.96 4.51
CA PHE A 16 -2.37 -24.59 5.79
C PHE A 16 -2.97 -25.81 6.49
N ASP A 17 -2.73 -25.90 7.80
CA ASP A 17 -3.35 -26.90 8.66
C ASP A 17 -4.89 -26.81 8.49
N PRO A 18 -5.61 -27.90 8.18
CA PRO A 18 -7.07 -27.90 8.12
C PRO A 18 -7.74 -27.50 9.45
N HIS A 19 -6.97 -27.38 10.55
CA HIS A 19 -7.42 -26.85 11.84
C HIS A 19 -7.10 -25.37 12.08
N ALA A 20 -6.33 -24.70 11.21
CA ALA A 20 -6.25 -23.24 11.23
C ALA A 20 -7.58 -22.68 10.71
N GLU A 21 -8.22 -21.79 11.47
CA GLU A 21 -9.50 -21.16 11.09
C GLU A 21 -9.31 -20.26 9.85
N ALA A 22 -9.20 -20.87 8.67
CA ALA A 22 -9.44 -20.19 7.41
C ALA A 22 -10.92 -19.73 7.42
N PRO A 23 -11.22 -18.46 7.13
CA PRO A 23 -12.60 -18.02 7.02
C PRO A 23 -13.33 -18.90 5.99
N GLN A 24 -14.44 -19.51 6.39
CA GLN A 24 -15.17 -20.54 5.63
C GLN A 24 -15.73 -20.04 4.27
N THR A 25 -15.53 -18.75 3.95
CA THR A 25 -16.00 -18.05 2.75
C THR A 25 -14.90 -17.29 2.00
N ALA A 26 -13.63 -17.40 2.40
CA ALA A 26 -12.56 -16.58 1.83
C ALA A 26 -12.15 -17.00 0.40
N SER A 27 -12.44 -16.15 -0.58
CA SER A 27 -11.94 -16.29 -1.96
C SER A 27 -10.41 -16.25 -1.99
N GLU A 28 -9.77 -17.05 -2.86
CA GLU A 28 -8.31 -17.00 -3.10
C GLU A 28 -7.82 -15.58 -3.44
N ASN A 29 -8.67 -14.71 -3.98
CA ASN A 29 -8.35 -13.32 -4.30
C ASN A 29 -8.29 -12.38 -3.09
N ALA A 30 -8.81 -12.80 -1.93
CA ALA A 30 -8.79 -12.03 -0.67
C ALA A 30 -7.55 -12.35 0.18
N PHE A 31 -6.79 -13.38 -0.16
CA PHE A 31 -5.58 -13.77 0.56
C PHE A 31 -4.35 -13.03 0.05
N HIS A 32 -3.59 -12.39 0.94
CA HIS A 32 -2.39 -11.63 0.59
C HIS A 32 -1.21 -12.04 1.46
N ILE A 33 -0.02 -12.11 0.86
CA ILE A 33 1.20 -12.60 1.53
C ILE A 33 2.20 -11.47 1.63
N GLY A 34 2.85 -11.37 2.80
CA GLY A 34 3.97 -10.48 3.06
C GLY A 34 5.15 -11.26 3.61
N ALA A 35 6.34 -10.87 3.16
CA ALA A 35 7.62 -11.38 3.64
C ALA A 35 8.40 -10.25 4.30
N GLY A 36 8.96 -10.48 5.48
CA GLY A 36 9.74 -9.49 6.23
C GLY A 36 10.82 -10.15 7.08
N GLU A 37 11.74 -9.35 7.60
CA GLU A 37 12.77 -9.80 8.54
C GLU A 37 12.16 -10.30 9.85
N ASN A 38 11.02 -9.71 10.23
CA ASN A 38 10.25 -10.11 11.40
C ASN A 38 8.75 -10.19 11.10
N ARG A 39 8.02 -10.79 12.05
CA ARG A 39 6.56 -10.95 11.98
C ARG A 39 5.83 -9.64 11.68
N THR A 40 6.19 -8.55 12.35
CA THR A 40 5.47 -7.27 12.21
C THR A 40 5.62 -6.72 10.80
N GLU A 41 6.82 -6.76 10.24
CA GLU A 41 7.07 -6.34 8.87
C GLU A 41 6.33 -7.24 7.86
N ALA A 42 6.38 -8.56 8.04
CA ALA A 42 5.67 -9.50 7.19
C ALA A 42 4.15 -9.24 7.20
N CYS A 43 3.55 -9.06 8.37
CA CYS A 43 2.14 -8.70 8.54
C CYS A 43 1.80 -7.35 7.88
N LEU A 44 2.62 -6.32 8.08
CA LEU A 44 2.41 -5.00 7.46
C LEU A 44 2.42 -5.07 5.94
N ARG A 45 3.40 -5.79 5.37
CA ARG A 45 3.50 -5.97 3.91
C ARG A 45 2.32 -6.77 3.36
N ALA A 46 1.87 -7.80 4.07
CA ALA A 46 0.67 -8.55 3.71
C ALA A 46 -0.58 -7.66 3.71
N LEU A 47 -0.75 -6.84 4.77
CA LEU A 47 -1.90 -5.96 4.93
C LEU A 47 -1.90 -4.81 3.91
N GLN A 48 -0.74 -4.18 3.70
CA GLN A 48 -0.54 -3.19 2.65
C GLN A 48 -0.97 -3.74 1.29
N LYS A 49 -0.60 -5.00 0.98
CA LYS A 49 -1.00 -5.65 -0.27
C LYS A 49 -2.51 -5.87 -0.38
N ALA A 50 -3.16 -6.21 0.73
CA ALA A 50 -4.61 -6.37 0.78
C ALA A 50 -5.33 -5.04 0.52
N VAL A 51 -4.90 -3.97 1.18
CA VAL A 51 -5.45 -2.62 0.99
C VAL A 51 -5.25 -2.13 -0.46
N GLU A 52 -4.05 -2.30 -1.01
CA GLU A 52 -3.78 -1.99 -2.41
C GLU A 52 -4.67 -2.77 -3.38
N ASN A 53 -4.92 -4.04 -3.10
CA ASN A 53 -5.74 -4.87 -3.98
C ASN A 53 -7.20 -4.41 -3.98
N VAL A 54 -7.75 -4.12 -2.80
CA VAL A 54 -9.09 -3.55 -2.67
C VAL A 54 -9.17 -2.20 -3.37
N TRP A 55 -8.16 -1.35 -3.23
CA TRP A 55 -8.09 -0.08 -3.95
C TRP A 55 -8.10 -0.30 -5.46
N LYS A 56 -7.27 -1.19 -6.01
CA LYS A 56 -7.15 -1.41 -7.47
C LYS A 56 -8.45 -1.83 -8.15
N ILE A 57 -9.28 -2.62 -7.48
CA ILE A 57 -10.54 -3.13 -8.05
C ILE A 57 -11.73 -2.15 -7.88
N GLN A 58 -11.55 -1.06 -7.13
CA GLN A 58 -12.59 -0.03 -7.01
C GLN A 58 -12.75 0.75 -8.32
N ASP A 59 -13.97 1.21 -8.57
CA ASP A 59 -14.24 2.14 -9.66
C ASP A 59 -13.75 3.56 -9.30
N HIS A 60 -12.71 3.99 -10.01
CA HIS A 60 -12.05 5.29 -9.82
C HIS A 60 -12.47 6.35 -10.82
N HIS A 61 -13.46 6.07 -11.68
CA HIS A 61 -13.97 7.04 -12.65
C HIS A 61 -14.78 8.17 -11.98
N LYS A 62 -15.10 8.03 -10.69
CA LYS A 62 -15.76 9.09 -9.91
C LYS A 62 -14.76 10.18 -9.51
N VAL A 63 -15.21 11.44 -9.57
CA VAL A 63 -14.44 12.58 -9.08
C VAL A 63 -14.14 12.36 -7.58
N LYS A 64 -12.86 12.47 -7.21
CA LYS A 64 -12.41 12.32 -5.82
C LYS A 64 -12.10 13.69 -5.24
N LYS A 65 -12.58 13.90 -4.02
CA LYS A 65 -12.24 15.09 -3.23
C LYS A 65 -10.82 14.92 -2.68
N ALA A 66 -9.95 15.87 -2.93
CA ALA A 66 -8.56 15.85 -2.48
C ALA A 66 -8.10 17.25 -2.05
N ARG A 67 -7.00 17.31 -1.31
CA ARG A 67 -6.31 18.57 -0.97
C ARG A 67 -4.94 18.57 -1.62
N LYS A 68 -4.55 19.66 -2.27
CA LYS A 68 -3.17 19.82 -2.77
C LYS A 68 -2.23 19.95 -1.58
N ILE A 69 -1.04 19.37 -1.68
CA ILE A 69 -0.03 19.46 -0.62
C ILE A 69 1.32 19.88 -1.19
N THR A 70 2.08 20.63 -0.39
CA THR A 70 3.48 20.94 -0.63
C THR A 70 4.31 20.39 0.52
N LEU A 71 5.35 19.61 0.18
CA LEU A 71 6.25 19.05 1.18
C LEU A 71 7.19 20.15 1.70
N ASN A 72 7.22 20.32 3.02
CA ASN A 72 8.04 21.32 3.68
C ASN A 72 9.22 20.67 4.40
N LYS A 73 8.99 20.03 5.54
CA LYS A 73 10.01 19.26 6.26
C LYS A 73 9.93 17.79 5.85
N ILE A 74 11.03 17.21 5.37
CA ILE A 74 11.12 15.79 5.02
C ILE A 74 12.17 15.11 5.91
N GLU A 75 11.70 14.46 6.97
CA GLU A 75 12.55 13.72 7.90
C GLU A 75 12.80 12.29 7.43
N ASP A 76 11.79 11.65 6.82
CA ASP A 76 11.90 10.30 6.25
C ASP A 76 13.02 10.21 5.20
N GLU A 77 13.97 9.31 5.43
CA GLU A 77 15.17 9.20 4.60
C GLU A 77 14.84 8.84 3.15
N HIS A 78 13.94 7.87 2.94
CA HIS A 78 13.55 7.44 1.60
C HIS A 78 12.80 8.53 0.84
N CYS A 79 11.83 9.20 1.48
CA CYS A 79 11.15 10.34 0.86
C CYS A 79 12.14 11.45 0.50
N ARG A 80 13.07 11.77 1.41
CA ARG A 80 14.09 12.80 1.17
C ARG A 80 14.99 12.43 -0.01
N TYR A 81 15.41 11.17 -0.09
CA TYR A 81 16.20 10.66 -1.20
C TYR A 81 15.44 10.78 -2.53
N TYR A 82 14.21 10.26 -2.63
CA TYR A 82 13.42 10.33 -3.87
C TYR A 82 13.12 11.77 -4.28
N TRP A 83 12.83 12.65 -3.31
CA TRP A 83 12.65 14.07 -3.54
C TRP A 83 13.90 14.74 -4.13
N GLN A 84 15.09 14.42 -3.59
CA GLN A 84 16.37 14.93 -4.10
C GLN A 84 16.67 14.43 -5.52
N VAL A 85 16.36 13.17 -5.82
CA VAL A 85 16.48 12.61 -7.17
C VAL A 85 15.60 13.39 -8.15
N LEU A 86 14.33 13.63 -7.81
CA LEU A 86 13.41 14.40 -8.66
C LEU A 86 13.88 15.84 -8.87
N LYS A 87 14.35 16.52 -7.80
CA LYS A 87 14.96 17.85 -7.93
C LYS A 87 16.18 17.88 -8.84
N THR A 88 17.02 16.85 -8.78
CA THR A 88 18.20 16.73 -9.65
C THR A 88 17.81 16.57 -11.13
N MET A 89 16.62 16.04 -11.40
CA MET A 89 16.04 15.93 -12.75
C MET A 89 15.25 17.18 -13.18
N ASP A 90 15.29 18.27 -12.39
CA ASP A 90 14.48 19.48 -12.59
C ASP A 90 12.97 19.17 -12.67
N LYS A 91 12.52 18.30 -11.76
CA LYS A 91 11.11 17.91 -11.62
C LYS A 91 10.61 18.28 -10.24
N GLU A 92 9.58 19.12 -10.23
CA GLU A 92 8.83 19.44 -9.03
C GLU A 92 7.52 18.63 -9.00
N PRO A 93 7.35 17.73 -8.01
CA PRO A 93 6.13 16.95 -7.88
C PRO A 93 4.90 17.80 -7.55
N GLU A 94 3.86 17.70 -8.37
CA GLU A 94 2.52 18.13 -7.97
C GLU A 94 1.85 16.99 -7.20
N LEU A 95 1.54 17.24 -5.93
CA LEU A 95 1.00 16.26 -4.99
C LEU A 95 -0.38 16.68 -4.47
N ALA A 96 -1.23 15.68 -4.23
CA ALA A 96 -2.47 15.86 -3.49
C ALA A 96 -2.74 14.66 -2.59
N ILE A 97 -3.55 14.85 -1.54
CA ILE A 97 -3.91 13.80 -0.59
C ILE A 97 -5.43 13.68 -0.45
N SER A 98 -5.89 12.45 -0.33
CA SER A 98 -7.25 12.10 0.05
C SER A 98 -7.23 10.85 0.95
N GLU A 99 -8.39 10.28 1.22
CA GLU A 99 -8.54 9.01 1.91
C GLU A 99 -9.34 8.03 1.05
N ASP A 100 -9.09 6.74 1.24
CA ASP A 100 -9.89 5.67 0.64
C ASP A 100 -11.16 5.36 1.47
N GLY A 101 -11.91 4.32 1.09
CA GLY A 101 -13.11 3.91 1.82
C GLY A 101 -12.85 3.40 3.24
N PHE A 102 -11.62 2.96 3.53
CA PHE A 102 -11.19 2.56 4.88
C PHE A 102 -10.61 3.73 5.69
N GLY A 103 -10.42 4.89 5.06
CA GLY A 103 -9.79 6.07 5.64
C GLY A 103 -8.26 6.08 5.49
N PHE A 104 -7.68 5.15 4.74
CA PHE A 104 -6.23 5.09 4.53
C PHE A 104 -5.82 6.20 3.58
N PRO A 105 -4.64 6.82 3.81
CA PRO A 105 -4.18 7.90 2.97
C PRO A 105 -3.94 7.44 1.53
N VAL A 106 -4.44 8.25 0.60
CA VAL A 106 -4.17 8.13 -0.83
C VAL A 106 -3.42 9.38 -1.26
N VAL A 107 -2.19 9.21 -1.72
CA VAL A 107 -1.38 10.29 -2.29
C VAL A 107 -1.45 10.21 -3.80
N TRP A 108 -1.88 11.31 -4.40
CA TRP A 108 -2.01 11.50 -5.82
C TRP A 108 -0.80 12.26 -6.34
N VAL A 109 -0.24 11.79 -7.45
CA VAL A 109 0.81 12.48 -8.19
C VAL A 109 0.33 12.84 -9.58
N LYS A 110 0.71 14.02 -10.06
CA LYS A 110 0.48 14.37 -11.45
C LYS A 110 1.62 13.85 -12.31
N THR A 111 1.27 12.97 -13.23
CA THR A 111 2.21 12.31 -14.15
C THR A 111 2.55 13.17 -15.37
N LEU A 112 3.56 12.77 -16.13
CA LEU A 112 3.97 13.40 -17.40
C LEU A 112 2.82 13.59 -18.40
N ASN A 113 1.81 12.70 -18.37
CA ASN A 113 0.62 12.79 -19.23
C ASN A 113 -0.48 13.71 -18.67
N SER A 114 -0.17 14.56 -17.68
CA SER A 114 -1.11 15.42 -16.96
C SER A 114 -2.27 14.67 -16.29
N LYS A 115 -2.06 13.39 -15.96
CA LYS A 115 -3.05 12.56 -15.26
C LYS A 115 -2.65 12.39 -13.80
N TRP A 116 -3.61 12.52 -12.90
CA TRP A 116 -3.42 12.13 -11.51
C TRP A 116 -3.37 10.61 -11.38
N ARG A 117 -2.42 10.12 -10.59
CA ARG A 117 -2.25 8.71 -10.23
C ARG A 117 -2.21 8.57 -8.72
N GLY A 118 -3.11 7.77 -8.15
CA GLY A 118 -3.19 7.55 -6.71
C GLY A 118 -2.36 6.37 -6.25
N THR A 119 -1.64 6.55 -5.14
CA THR A 119 -0.96 5.51 -4.37
C THR A 119 -1.59 5.45 -2.98
N ILE A 120 -1.82 4.25 -2.45
CA ILE A 120 -2.48 4.05 -1.15
C ILE A 120 -1.52 3.37 -0.20
N ALA A 121 -1.49 3.79 1.06
CA ALA A 121 -0.71 3.09 2.07
C ALA A 121 -1.36 3.14 3.46
N LEU A 122 -0.84 2.31 4.37
CA LEU A 122 -1.29 2.25 5.76
C LEU A 122 -0.94 3.51 6.58
N ASP A 123 -0.03 4.34 6.08
CA ASP A 123 0.43 5.59 6.71
C ASP A 123 0.72 6.67 5.65
N GLN A 124 0.63 7.94 6.05
CA GLN A 124 0.83 9.08 5.17
C GLN A 124 2.24 9.17 4.62
N THR A 125 3.27 8.95 5.45
CA THR A 125 4.66 8.94 5.00
C THR A 125 4.91 7.80 4.02
N LEU A 126 4.34 6.61 4.26
CA LEU A 126 4.43 5.50 3.30
C LEU A 126 3.73 5.83 1.97
N ALA A 127 2.57 6.47 2.01
CA ALA A 127 1.84 6.84 0.81
C ALA A 127 2.65 7.86 -0.01
N VAL A 128 3.25 8.87 0.64
CA VAL A 128 4.13 9.83 -0.05
C VAL A 128 5.40 9.15 -0.56
N ARG A 129 5.99 8.23 0.20
CA ARG A 129 7.16 7.45 -0.24
C ARG A 129 6.88 6.70 -1.54
N GLN A 130 5.72 6.03 -1.64
CA GLN A 130 5.30 5.32 -2.84
C GLN A 130 5.03 6.29 -4.01
N ALA A 131 4.37 7.41 -3.75
CA ALA A 131 4.10 8.46 -4.75
C ALA A 131 5.39 9.05 -5.34
N LEU A 132 6.37 9.40 -4.50
CA LEU A 132 7.65 9.93 -4.96
C LEU A 132 8.44 8.88 -5.76
N LEU A 133 8.46 7.62 -5.30
CA LEU A 133 9.08 6.54 -6.03
C LEU A 133 8.44 6.34 -7.42
N LEU A 134 7.11 6.43 -7.49
CA LEU A 134 6.37 6.34 -8.76
C LEU A 134 6.80 7.41 -9.75
N LEU A 135 6.97 8.65 -9.28
CA LEU A 135 7.47 9.75 -10.10
C LEU A 135 8.91 9.50 -10.54
N VAL A 136 9.80 9.07 -9.63
CA VAL A 136 11.19 8.74 -9.99
C VAL A 136 11.21 7.69 -11.11
N MET A 137 10.43 6.62 -10.97
CA MET A 137 10.32 5.57 -11.98
C MET A 137 9.79 6.11 -13.31
N GLU A 138 8.76 6.97 -13.30
CA GLU A 138 8.22 7.56 -14.53
C GLU A 138 9.27 8.40 -15.27
N GLN A 139 10.01 9.23 -14.53
CA GLN A 139 11.03 10.11 -15.11
C GLN A 139 12.20 9.31 -15.69
N GLN A 140 12.69 8.31 -14.96
CA GLN A 140 13.82 7.50 -15.39
C GLN A 140 13.50 6.60 -16.58
N ASN A 141 12.28 6.07 -16.65
CA ASN A 141 11.87 5.13 -17.69
C ASN A 141 11.09 5.78 -18.84
N HIS A 142 10.89 7.11 -18.80
CA HIS A 142 10.02 7.85 -19.73
C HIS A 142 8.60 7.29 -19.83
N GLY A 143 8.08 6.81 -18.70
CA GLY A 143 6.79 6.17 -18.59
C GLY A 143 6.69 5.26 -17.38
N LEU A 144 5.47 4.94 -16.97
CA LEU A 144 5.26 3.99 -15.89
C LEU A 144 5.44 2.55 -16.38
N PRO A 145 6.12 1.68 -15.60
CA PRO A 145 6.17 0.27 -15.91
C PRO A 145 4.76 -0.31 -16.04
N SER A 146 4.56 -1.33 -16.88
CA SER A 146 3.25 -1.96 -17.11
C SER A 146 2.62 -2.47 -15.81
N ALA A 147 3.45 -2.87 -14.84
CA ALA A 147 3.06 -3.24 -13.48
C ALA A 147 2.39 -2.11 -12.68
N TYR A 148 2.38 -0.86 -13.16
CA TYR A 148 1.69 0.29 -12.53
C TYR A 148 0.57 0.84 -13.42
N SER A 149 0.25 0.18 -14.54
CA SER A 149 -0.84 0.57 -15.44
C SER A 149 -2.22 0.55 -14.77
N PHE A 150 -2.37 -0.24 -13.70
CA PHE A 150 -3.58 -0.32 -12.88
C PHE A 150 -3.77 0.87 -11.94
N LEU A 151 -2.77 1.75 -11.76
CA LEU A 151 -2.90 2.84 -10.81
C LEU A 151 -4.02 3.78 -11.24
N SER A 152 -4.98 3.93 -10.34
CA SER A 152 -6.21 4.68 -10.53
C SER A 152 -5.93 6.08 -11.08
N CYS A 153 -6.53 6.41 -12.22
CA CYS A 153 -6.75 7.80 -12.61
C CYS A 153 -8.14 8.23 -12.19
N SER A 154 -8.19 9.31 -11.42
CA SER A 154 -9.43 10.01 -11.11
C SER A 154 -9.29 11.47 -11.51
N GLN A 155 -10.41 12.08 -11.89
CA GLN A 155 -10.51 13.53 -11.82
C GLN A 155 -10.53 13.93 -10.36
N LEU A 156 -9.71 14.91 -9.98
CA LEU A 156 -9.67 15.42 -8.62
C LEU A 156 -10.43 16.73 -8.53
N TYR A 157 -11.26 16.84 -7.49
CA TYR A 157 -11.84 18.09 -7.04
C TYR A 157 -11.05 18.56 -5.83
N PHE A 158 -10.48 19.76 -5.92
CA PHE A 158 -9.71 20.35 -4.83
C PHE A 158 -10.60 21.27 -3.99
N GLU A 159 -10.57 21.09 -2.67
CA GLU A 159 -11.31 21.97 -1.76
C GLU A 159 -10.80 23.41 -1.79
N ASN A 160 -9.48 23.54 -1.86
CA ASN A 160 -8.76 24.80 -1.88
C ASN A 160 -7.78 24.79 -3.05
N GLU A 161 -7.57 25.96 -3.67
CA GLU A 161 -6.57 26.10 -4.72
C GLU A 161 -5.15 26.16 -4.18
N SER A 162 -4.96 26.75 -2.98
CA SER A 162 -3.68 26.82 -2.29
C SER A 162 -3.29 25.48 -1.68
N PRO A 163 -2.06 24.98 -1.91
CA PRO A 163 -1.58 23.76 -1.27
C PRO A 163 -1.42 23.92 0.24
N ASP A 164 -1.80 22.87 0.97
CA ASP A 164 -1.51 22.77 2.40
C ASP A 164 -0.04 22.41 2.61
N VAL A 165 0.57 22.99 3.64
CA VAL A 165 1.93 22.62 4.06
C VAL A 165 1.88 21.24 4.71
N PHE A 166 2.76 20.35 4.27
CA PHE A 166 2.80 18.96 4.72
C PHE A 166 4.22 18.57 5.17
N ASP A 167 4.35 18.22 6.44
CA ASP A 167 5.60 17.72 7.01
C ASP A 167 5.57 16.19 7.05
N LEU A 168 6.68 15.56 6.65
CA LEU A 168 6.86 14.12 6.61
C LEU A 168 7.75 13.67 7.76
N PRO A 169 7.18 13.10 8.83
CA PRO A 169 7.98 12.54 9.92
C PRO A 169 8.78 11.32 9.45
N SER A 170 9.86 11.00 10.16
CA SER A 170 10.59 9.75 9.94
C SER A 170 9.72 8.55 10.30
N MET A 171 9.96 7.43 9.62
CA MET A 171 9.35 6.15 9.94
C MET A 171 10.43 5.11 10.18
N GLU A 172 10.64 4.79 11.46
CA GLU A 172 11.63 3.81 11.89
C GLU A 172 11.01 2.42 12.03
N ALA A 173 11.86 1.39 12.09
CA ALA A 173 11.41 0.01 12.23
C ALA A 173 10.62 -0.21 13.54
N GLU A 174 10.93 0.53 14.59
CA GLU A 174 10.25 0.50 15.90
C GLU A 174 8.79 0.98 15.82
N ASP A 175 8.45 1.79 14.82
CA ASP A 175 7.08 2.28 14.61
C ASP A 175 6.19 1.26 13.90
N ASN A 176 6.76 0.22 13.29
CA ASN A 176 6.01 -0.81 12.58
C ASN A 176 4.96 -1.49 13.45
N GLN A 177 5.25 -1.72 14.74
CA GLN A 177 4.27 -2.36 15.63
C GLN A 177 3.09 -1.43 15.92
N LYS A 178 3.33 -0.12 16.07
CA LYS A 178 2.27 0.88 16.25
C LYS A 178 1.44 1.02 14.98
N LEU A 179 2.12 1.08 13.83
CA LEU A 179 1.47 1.15 12.52
C LEU A 179 0.55 -0.05 12.29
N LEU A 180 1.03 -1.27 12.57
CA LEU A 180 0.22 -2.48 12.40
C LEU A 180 -1.04 -2.43 13.27
N ARG A 181 -0.89 -2.05 14.54
CA ARG A 181 -2.05 -1.89 15.45
C ARG A 181 -3.03 -0.83 14.95
N SER A 182 -2.52 0.32 14.50
CA SER A 182 -3.34 1.41 13.95
C SER A 182 -4.13 0.96 12.71
N ALA A 183 -3.46 0.31 11.77
CA ALA A 183 -4.07 -0.18 10.53
C ALA A 183 -5.16 -1.23 10.79
N VAL A 184 -4.92 -2.17 11.73
CA VAL A 184 -5.93 -3.15 12.15
C VAL A 184 -7.14 -2.46 12.78
N ALA A 185 -6.92 -1.57 13.75
CA ALA A 185 -8.00 -0.84 14.41
C ALA A 185 -8.83 0.01 13.42
N GLN A 186 -8.17 0.58 12.41
CA GLN A 186 -8.82 1.36 11.37
C GLN A 186 -9.73 0.50 10.48
N LEU A 187 -9.28 -0.69 10.08
CA LEU A 187 -10.09 -1.65 9.33
C LEU A 187 -11.29 -2.13 10.16
N GLU A 188 -11.07 -2.48 11.43
CA GLU A 188 -12.12 -2.94 12.34
C GLU A 188 -13.19 -1.87 12.57
N LYS A 189 -12.79 -0.60 12.73
CA LYS A 189 -13.71 0.55 12.81
C LYS A 189 -14.62 0.69 11.58
N ARG A 190 -14.20 0.12 10.44
CA ARG A 190 -14.93 0.10 9.18
C ARG A 190 -15.60 -1.23 8.90
N ARG A 191 -15.71 -2.12 9.91
CA ARG A 191 -16.28 -3.47 9.81
C ARG A 191 -15.50 -4.38 8.85
N ASN A 192 -14.17 -4.26 8.83
CA ASN A 192 -13.29 -5.15 8.10
C ASN A 192 -12.32 -5.80 9.08
N LYS A 193 -12.35 -7.12 9.19
CA LYS A 193 -11.55 -7.86 10.16
C LYS A 193 -10.36 -8.51 9.45
N PRO A 194 -9.12 -8.05 9.70
CA PRO A 194 -7.93 -8.70 9.19
C PRO A 194 -7.59 -9.95 10.01
N SER A 195 -7.42 -11.09 9.34
CA SER A 195 -7.04 -12.38 9.94
C SER A 195 -5.67 -12.80 9.42
N PHE A 196 -4.67 -12.89 10.31
CA PHE A 196 -3.28 -13.21 9.95
C PHE A 196 -2.94 -14.66 10.23
N VAL A 197 -2.18 -15.28 9.32
CA VAL A 197 -1.67 -16.65 9.47
C VAL A 197 -0.17 -16.69 9.17
N LYS A 198 0.61 -17.43 9.96
CA LYS A 198 2.02 -17.69 9.64
C LYS A 198 2.09 -18.70 8.50
N ILE A 199 2.95 -18.45 7.52
CA ILE A 199 3.18 -19.37 6.42
C ILE A 199 4.51 -20.08 6.68
N SER A 200 4.43 -21.39 6.78
CA SER A 200 5.56 -22.29 6.99
C SER A 200 5.91 -22.98 5.68
N MET A 201 7.15 -22.81 5.22
CA MET A 201 7.64 -23.37 3.96
C MET A 201 9.10 -23.82 4.13
N ASP A 202 9.35 -25.10 3.92
CA ASP A 202 10.65 -25.78 4.11
C ASP A 202 11.91 -25.06 3.57
N PRO A 203 11.88 -24.29 2.45
CA PRO A 203 13.05 -23.53 2.00
C PRO A 203 13.38 -22.33 2.90
N PHE A 204 12.37 -21.69 3.49
CA PHE A 204 12.54 -20.44 4.24
C PHE A 204 12.69 -20.68 5.75
N GLU A 205 12.22 -21.83 6.25
CA GLU A 205 12.38 -22.20 7.66
C GLU A 205 13.79 -22.68 7.99
N ARG A 206 14.45 -23.39 7.07
CA ARG A 206 15.80 -23.93 7.29
C ARG A 206 16.87 -22.85 7.39
N ASP A 207 16.71 -21.78 6.60
CA ASP A 207 17.68 -20.68 6.55
C ASP A 207 17.31 -19.54 7.52
N GLY A 208 16.09 -19.52 8.07
CA GLY A 208 15.64 -18.60 9.11
C GLY A 208 15.67 -17.11 8.73
N MET A 209 15.88 -16.78 7.45
CA MET A 209 16.17 -15.40 7.03
C MET A 209 14.94 -14.52 6.89
N ILE A 210 13.75 -15.10 6.71
CA ILE A 210 12.51 -14.33 6.46
C ILE A 210 11.30 -14.94 7.17
N GLU A 211 10.45 -14.08 7.72
CA GLU A 211 9.12 -14.42 8.19
C GLU A 211 8.11 -14.22 7.06
N LEU A 212 7.21 -15.20 6.89
CA LEU A 212 6.13 -15.15 5.91
C LEU A 212 4.78 -15.15 6.64
N TYR A 213 3.95 -14.15 6.33
CA TYR A 213 2.60 -14.05 6.86
C TYR A 213 1.58 -13.81 5.76
N GLY A 214 0.46 -14.52 5.89
CA GLY A 214 -0.74 -14.32 5.10
C GLY A 214 -1.75 -13.46 5.83
N VAL A 215 -2.62 -12.79 5.08
CA VAL A 215 -3.77 -12.06 5.61
C VAL A 215 -5.00 -12.22 4.73
N TRP A 216 -6.16 -12.40 5.37
CA TRP A 216 -7.49 -12.18 4.79
C TRP A 216 -8.09 -10.91 5.39
N VAL A 217 -8.87 -10.16 4.62
CA VAL A 217 -9.63 -9.00 5.11
C VAL A 217 -11.10 -9.23 4.76
N ASP A 218 -11.87 -9.69 5.74
CA ASP A 218 -13.28 -10.01 5.57
C ASP A 218 -14.16 -8.86 6.05
N LYS A 219 -15.28 -8.62 5.36
CA LYS A 219 -16.31 -7.71 5.85
C LYS A 219 -17.08 -8.42 6.96
N GLU A 220 -17.24 -7.78 8.11
CA GLU A 220 -18.15 -8.29 9.13
C GLU A 220 -19.59 -8.22 8.59
N GLU A 221 -20.28 -9.37 8.57
CA GLU A 221 -21.70 -9.41 8.27
C GLU A 221 -22.45 -8.59 9.32
N SER A 222 -23.33 -7.70 8.86
CA SER A 222 -24.18 -6.95 9.78
C SER A 222 -25.23 -7.91 10.32
N GLN A 223 -25.13 -8.26 11.60
CA GLN A 223 -26.22 -8.90 12.36
C GLN A 223 -27.45 -7.99 12.42
#